data_AF-A0A1V6QIR8-F1
#
_entry.id   AF-A0A1V6QIR8-F1
#
_cell.length_a   1.000
_cell.length_b   1.000
_cell.length_c   1.000
_cell.angle_alpha   90.00
_cell.angle_beta   90.00
_cell.angle_gamma   90.00
#
_symmetry.space_group_name_H-M   'P 1'
#
loop_
_entity.id
_entity.type
_entity.pdbx_description
1 polymer ?
#
loop_
_entity_poly.entity_id
_entity_poly.type
_entity_poly.pdbx_seq_one_letter_code
_entity_poly.pdbx_strand_id
1 'polypeptide(L)'
;MLSTQEALDITPAPDSLEPPKDNDYPEGGLQAWSVVLGAWCAMVPSMGLLNSLGILHAWTSTHQLRDYSESSTGWIFGAYGFFLYLAGAQAEYYQIFLSFSVLGGLSACTLFTPAVSAVGHWFDIRRGWATGVACTAGGIGGVAFPLIIIFAAPKIGFGWAIRTIALLCAVLCIFACILLKTRLPPNKKAGASVDFRALKDIKYASTTMAIFMVEFAVFIPITYIASYGAYIGVEDTMSYLLIPFLNIGAIPGRFLPGLIADRVGRFNVMVLTSLICSILTLVL
;
A
#
# COMPACT_ATOMS: atom_id res chain seq x y z
N MET A 1 -55.36 -39.82 19.92
CA MET A 1 -54.57 -39.47 21.12
C MET A 1 -53.20 -40.10 20.99
N LEU A 2 -52.29 -39.43 20.27
CA LEU A 2 -50.85 -39.76 20.24
C LEU A 2 -50.17 -38.68 21.10
N SER A 3 -49.79 -39.08 22.30
CA SER A 3 -49.16 -38.25 23.32
C SER A 3 -47.66 -38.13 23.07
N THR A 4 -47.20 -36.88 22.88
CA THR A 4 -45.91 -36.34 23.34
C THR A 4 -44.67 -37.21 23.09
N GLN A 5 -44.10 -37.10 21.90
CA GLN A 5 -42.74 -37.55 21.62
C GLN A 5 -42.07 -36.55 20.66
N GLU A 6 -41.70 -35.38 21.18
CA GLU A 6 -40.73 -34.44 20.57
C GLU A 6 -40.48 -33.29 21.58
N ALA A 7 -39.86 -33.64 22.70
CA ALA A 7 -39.13 -32.64 23.47
C ALA A 7 -37.84 -32.38 22.68
N LEU A 8 -37.77 -31.21 22.07
CA LEU A 8 -36.59 -30.65 21.40
C LEU A 8 -35.38 -30.70 22.35
N ASP A 9 -34.53 -31.71 22.16
CA ASP A 9 -33.18 -31.78 22.69
C ASP A 9 -32.32 -30.76 21.93
N ILE A 10 -32.41 -29.49 22.34
CA ILE A 10 -31.50 -28.43 21.90
C ILE A 10 -30.19 -28.65 22.66
N THR A 11 -29.36 -29.58 22.20
CA THR A 11 -27.93 -29.52 22.53
C THR A 11 -27.42 -28.18 22.01
N PRO A 12 -26.86 -27.30 22.85
CA PRO A 12 -26.26 -26.07 22.34
C PRO A 12 -25.14 -26.48 21.39
N ALA A 13 -25.17 -25.95 20.17
CA ALA A 13 -24.02 -26.01 19.28
C ALA A 13 -22.79 -25.50 20.05
N PRO A 14 -21.57 -26.01 19.80
CA PRO A 14 -20.36 -25.45 20.40
C PRO A 14 -20.11 -24.06 19.82
N ASP A 15 -20.84 -23.07 20.35
CA ASP A 15 -20.57 -21.65 20.24
C ASP A 15 -19.52 -21.30 21.28
N SER A 16 -18.26 -21.43 20.85
CA SER A 16 -17.18 -20.55 21.29
C SER A 16 -15.99 -20.81 20.36
N LEU A 17 -15.94 -20.07 19.26
CA LEU A 17 -14.63 -19.55 18.85
C LEU A 17 -14.22 -18.60 19.99
N GLU A 18 -13.63 -19.16 21.05
CA GLU A 18 -12.92 -18.35 22.02
C GLU A 18 -11.98 -17.43 21.21
N PRO A 19 -11.97 -16.11 21.46
CA PRO A 19 -10.94 -15.27 20.87
C PRO A 19 -9.59 -15.93 21.19
N PRO A 20 -8.67 -16.07 20.21
CA PRO A 20 -7.39 -16.70 20.45
C PRO A 20 -6.80 -16.06 21.70
N LYS A 21 -6.52 -16.86 22.74
CA LYS A 21 -5.95 -16.36 24.00
C LYS A 21 -4.80 -15.42 23.64
N ASP A 22 -4.81 -14.21 24.21
CA ASP A 22 -3.86 -13.11 23.96
C ASP A 22 -2.36 -13.48 24.08
N ASN A 23 -2.03 -14.73 24.42
CA ASN A 23 -0.69 -15.22 24.70
C ASN A 23 -0.15 -16.24 23.68
N ASP A 24 -0.82 -16.43 22.55
CA ASP A 24 -0.43 -17.44 21.54
C ASP A 24 0.30 -16.86 20.31
N TYR A 25 0.63 -15.56 20.34
CA TYR A 25 1.46 -14.93 19.30
C TYR A 25 2.94 -15.13 19.61
N PRO A 26 3.77 -15.53 18.62
CA PRO A 26 5.20 -15.74 18.83
C PRO A 26 5.97 -14.42 19.12
N GLU A 27 5.37 -13.26 18.84
CA GLU A 27 5.89 -11.90 19.14
C GLU A 27 7.35 -11.66 18.68
N GLY A 28 7.85 -12.48 17.76
CA GLY A 28 9.24 -12.49 17.32
C GLY A 28 9.74 -13.86 16.86
N GLY A 29 11.07 -14.00 16.81
CA GLY A 29 11.77 -15.19 16.30
C GLY A 29 12.12 -15.11 14.80
N LEU A 30 13.07 -15.95 14.36
CA LEU A 30 13.55 -15.96 12.98
C LEU A 30 12.43 -16.18 11.97
N GLN A 31 11.43 -16.99 12.31
CA GLN A 31 10.27 -17.23 11.45
C GLN A 31 9.40 -15.98 11.31
N ALA A 32 9.04 -15.30 12.40
CA ALA A 32 8.25 -14.08 12.35
C ALA A 32 8.96 -12.97 11.56
N TRP A 33 10.27 -12.81 11.76
CA TRP A 33 11.08 -11.83 11.00
C TRP A 33 11.26 -12.20 9.54
N SER A 34 11.34 -13.50 9.22
CA SER A 34 11.36 -13.94 7.83
C SER A 34 10.05 -13.57 7.12
N VAL A 35 8.91 -13.62 7.80
CA VAL A 35 7.62 -13.19 7.25
C VAL A 35 7.58 -11.68 7.07
N VAL A 36 8.12 -10.89 8.01
CA VAL A 36 8.27 -9.43 7.85
C VAL A 36 9.14 -9.10 6.64
N LEU A 37 10.25 -9.82 6.44
CA LEU A 37 11.11 -9.66 5.27
C LEU A 37 10.38 -10.07 3.98
N GLY A 38 9.61 -11.16 3.99
CA GLY A 38 8.78 -11.58 2.87
C GLY A 38 7.72 -10.54 2.53
N ALA A 39 7.07 -9.96 3.53
CA ALA A 39 6.10 -8.87 3.36
C ALA A 39 6.78 -7.62 2.80
N TRP A 40 7.96 -7.27 3.31
CA TRP A 40 8.79 -6.18 2.79
C TRP A 40 9.11 -6.41 1.30
N CYS A 41 9.56 -7.60 0.91
CA CYS A 41 9.81 -7.95 -0.49
C CYS A 41 8.54 -7.87 -1.37
N ALA A 42 7.38 -8.26 -0.86
CA ALA A 42 6.11 -8.16 -1.58
C ALA A 42 5.63 -6.70 -1.74
N MET A 43 5.94 -5.85 -0.76
CA MET A 43 5.51 -4.46 -0.70
C MET A 43 6.42 -3.52 -1.51
N VAL A 44 7.69 -3.86 -1.74
CA VAL A 44 8.60 -3.04 -2.56
C VAL A 44 8.04 -2.84 -3.98
N PRO A 45 7.64 -3.89 -4.74
CA PRO A 45 7.04 -3.73 -6.06
C PRO A 45 5.76 -2.91 -6.05
N SER A 46 4.84 -3.18 -5.12
CA SER A 46 3.52 -2.54 -5.10
C SER A 46 3.60 -1.06 -4.71
N MET A 47 4.21 -0.75 -3.57
CA MET A 47 4.34 0.62 -3.07
C MET A 47 5.44 1.40 -3.79
N GLY A 48 6.49 0.73 -4.27
CA GLY A 48 7.57 1.39 -5.02
C GLY A 48 7.08 1.93 -6.36
N LEU A 49 6.27 1.15 -7.09
CA LEU A 49 5.69 1.60 -8.35
C LEU A 49 4.72 2.76 -8.13
N LEU A 50 3.87 2.67 -7.10
CA LEU A 50 2.97 3.75 -6.67
C LEU A 50 3.72 5.06 -6.37
N ASN A 51 4.84 4.97 -5.64
CA ASN A 51 5.63 6.15 -5.28
C ASN A 51 6.52 6.66 -6.43
N SER A 52 6.57 5.94 -7.57
CA SER A 52 7.34 6.32 -8.76
C SER A 52 6.49 7.01 -9.83
N LEU A 53 5.18 7.12 -9.61
CA LEU A 53 4.26 7.63 -10.62
C LEU A 53 4.53 9.06 -11.01
N GLY A 54 4.82 9.94 -10.06
CA GLY A 54 5.06 11.36 -10.38
C GLY A 54 6.24 11.52 -11.34
N ILE A 55 7.26 10.67 -11.23
CA ILE A 55 8.43 10.69 -12.13
C ILE A 55 8.12 10.01 -13.45
N LEU A 56 7.36 8.91 -13.44
CA LEU A 56 6.87 8.29 -14.68
C LEU A 56 5.99 9.26 -15.46
N HIS A 57 5.10 9.99 -14.79
CA HIS A 57 4.28 11.05 -15.37
C HIS A 57 5.14 12.17 -15.94
N ALA A 58 6.01 12.75 -15.13
CA ALA A 58 6.91 13.81 -15.57
C ALA A 58 7.77 13.39 -16.79
N TRP A 59 8.35 12.19 -16.74
CA TRP A 59 9.21 11.67 -17.79
C TRP A 59 8.43 11.38 -19.08
N THR A 60 7.25 10.76 -18.96
CA THR A 60 6.38 10.49 -20.12
C THR A 60 5.83 11.79 -20.70
N SER A 61 5.44 12.76 -19.86
CA SER A 61 4.99 14.11 -20.26
C SER A 61 6.05 14.84 -21.08
N THR A 62 7.31 14.83 -20.64
CA THR A 62 8.39 15.56 -21.33
C THR A 62 8.92 14.87 -22.58
N HIS A 63 8.88 13.54 -22.66
CA HIS A 63 9.47 12.77 -23.77
C HIS A 63 8.46 12.17 -24.74
N GLN A 64 7.46 11.44 -24.22
CA GLN A 64 6.52 10.68 -25.06
C GLN A 64 5.20 11.42 -25.32
N LEU A 65 4.83 12.34 -24.45
CA LEU A 65 3.54 13.04 -24.43
C LEU A 65 3.70 14.56 -24.52
N ARG A 66 4.83 15.02 -25.08
CA ARG A 66 5.20 16.44 -25.15
C ARG A 66 4.14 17.32 -25.82
N ASP A 67 3.33 16.74 -26.70
CA ASP A 67 2.29 17.43 -27.46
C ASP A 67 0.94 17.53 -26.70
N TYR A 68 0.83 16.95 -25.50
CA TYR A 68 -0.40 16.96 -24.67
C TYR A 68 -0.24 17.85 -23.42
N SER A 69 -1.29 18.56 -23.02
CA SER A 69 -1.22 19.46 -21.85
C SER A 69 -1.12 18.68 -20.53
N GLU A 70 -0.43 19.26 -19.53
CA GLU A 70 -0.29 18.67 -18.19
C GLU A 70 -1.65 18.47 -17.49
N SER A 71 -2.62 19.36 -17.71
CA SER A 71 -3.98 19.21 -17.16
C SER A 71 -4.75 18.06 -17.79
N SER A 72 -4.48 17.73 -19.05
CA SER A 72 -5.04 16.55 -19.74
C SER A 72 -4.37 15.23 -19.36
N THR A 73 -3.17 15.25 -18.76
CA THR A 73 -2.47 14.04 -18.28
C THR A 73 -2.58 13.86 -16.76
N GLY A 74 -2.69 14.93 -15.98
CA GLY A 74 -2.76 14.88 -14.51
C GLY A 74 -3.96 14.11 -13.96
N TRP A 75 -5.14 14.20 -14.61
CA TRP A 75 -6.29 13.39 -14.20
C TRP A 75 -6.09 11.90 -14.46
N ILE A 76 -5.18 11.50 -15.36
CA ILE A 76 -4.89 10.09 -15.68
C ILE A 76 -4.03 9.47 -14.60
N PHE A 77 -3.09 10.22 -14.03
CA PHE A 77 -2.27 9.79 -12.89
C PHE A 77 -3.01 9.92 -11.56
N GLY A 78 -3.88 10.93 -11.40
CA GLY A 78 -4.85 10.99 -10.30
C GLY A 78 -5.88 9.85 -10.37
N ALA A 79 -6.37 9.54 -11.58
CA ALA A 79 -7.19 8.37 -11.84
C ALA A 79 -6.38 7.08 -11.67
N TYR A 80 -5.09 7.03 -11.97
CA TYR A 80 -4.24 5.88 -11.65
C TYR A 80 -4.27 5.59 -10.14
N GLY A 81 -4.10 6.60 -9.28
CA GLY A 81 -4.17 6.44 -7.83
C GLY A 81 -5.54 5.94 -7.35
N PHE A 82 -6.62 6.39 -8.02
CA PHE A 82 -7.99 5.97 -7.76
C PHE A 82 -8.32 4.55 -8.28
N PHE A 83 -7.95 4.23 -9.52
CA PHE A 83 -8.14 2.93 -10.17
C PHE A 83 -7.16 1.87 -9.69
N LEU A 84 -6.07 2.28 -9.01
CA LEU A 84 -5.21 1.41 -8.21
C LEU A 84 -6.05 0.55 -7.24
N TYR A 85 -7.22 1.06 -6.84
CA TYR A 85 -8.09 0.44 -5.83
C TYR A 85 -9.46 -0.05 -6.34
N LEU A 86 -9.86 0.17 -7.60
CA LEU A 86 -11.27 -0.09 -7.98
C LEU A 86 -11.58 -0.82 -9.32
N ALA A 87 -10.64 -1.05 -10.23
CA ALA A 87 -10.89 -1.63 -11.59
C ALA A 87 -11.89 -0.82 -12.47
N GLY A 88 -11.98 -0.88 -13.80
CA GLY A 88 -11.16 -1.38 -14.91
C GLY A 88 -11.99 -1.36 -16.22
N ALA A 89 -11.50 -0.81 -17.34
CA ALA A 89 -11.96 -1.05 -18.73
C ALA A 89 -11.09 -0.29 -19.80
N GLN A 90 -10.94 -0.87 -21.01
CA GLN A 90 -10.00 -0.56 -22.14
C GLN A 90 -10.62 0.37 -23.23
N ALA A 91 -9.92 1.12 -24.12
CA ALA A 91 -8.90 0.77 -25.14
C ALA A 91 -8.13 2.00 -25.75
N GLU A 92 -6.84 1.79 -26.14
CA GLU A 92 -5.80 2.71 -26.72
C GLU A 92 -5.60 4.12 -26.07
N TYR A 93 -4.34 4.51 -25.79
CA TYR A 93 -3.93 5.39 -24.64
C TYR A 93 -4.26 4.75 -23.27
N TYR A 94 -5.41 4.08 -23.19
CA TYR A 94 -5.78 3.13 -22.16
C TYR A 94 -4.80 1.95 -21.98
N GLN A 95 -3.93 1.60 -22.91
CA GLN A 95 -3.03 0.46 -22.70
C GLN A 95 -1.99 0.75 -21.60
N ILE A 96 -1.44 1.96 -21.59
CA ILE A 96 -0.57 2.43 -20.50
C ILE A 96 -1.42 2.56 -19.23
N PHE A 97 -2.56 3.23 -19.28
CA PHE A 97 -3.45 3.38 -18.13
C PHE A 97 -3.99 2.05 -17.57
N LEU A 98 -4.27 1.03 -18.38
CA LEU A 98 -4.85 -0.22 -17.90
C LEU A 98 -3.79 -1.21 -17.42
N SER A 99 -2.62 -1.23 -18.08
CA SER A 99 -1.47 -2.00 -17.59
C SER A 99 -0.94 -1.43 -16.27
N PHE A 100 -0.85 -0.10 -16.16
CA PHE A 100 -0.39 0.54 -14.92
C PHE A 100 -1.50 0.60 -13.87
N SER A 101 -2.67 1.18 -14.15
CA SER A 101 -3.69 1.42 -13.11
C SER A 101 -4.46 0.16 -12.73
N VAL A 102 -4.88 -0.67 -13.69
CA VAL A 102 -5.75 -1.82 -13.39
C VAL A 102 -4.94 -3.05 -13.04
N LEU A 103 -4.00 -3.46 -13.91
CA LEU A 103 -3.13 -4.59 -13.60
C LEU A 103 -2.14 -4.24 -12.49
N GLY A 104 -1.49 -3.09 -12.55
CA GLY A 104 -0.63 -2.60 -11.48
C GLY A 104 -1.40 -2.37 -10.17
N GLY A 105 -2.61 -1.80 -10.23
CA GLY A 105 -3.46 -1.61 -9.06
C GLY A 105 -3.96 -2.88 -8.41
N LEU A 106 -4.56 -3.77 -9.20
CA LEU A 106 -5.05 -5.06 -8.72
C LEU A 106 -3.90 -5.91 -8.17
N SER A 107 -2.75 -5.94 -8.86
CA SER A 107 -1.56 -6.63 -8.37
C SER A 107 -1.04 -6.00 -7.07
N ALA A 108 -1.02 -4.67 -6.96
CA ALA A 108 -0.59 -3.97 -5.75
C ALA A 108 -1.50 -4.28 -4.57
N CYS A 109 -2.82 -4.23 -4.75
CA CYS A 109 -3.81 -4.56 -3.71
C CYS A 109 -3.69 -6.01 -3.23
N THR A 110 -3.57 -6.94 -4.19
CA THR A 110 -3.46 -8.38 -3.91
C THR A 110 -2.09 -8.77 -3.36
N LEU A 111 -1.04 -7.98 -3.53
CA LEU A 111 0.26 -8.16 -2.87
C LEU A 111 0.29 -7.52 -1.48
N PHE A 112 -0.17 -6.27 -1.37
CA PHE A 112 -0.08 -5.47 -0.16
C PHE A 112 -0.95 -6.04 0.97
N THR A 113 -2.23 -6.31 0.68
CA THR A 113 -3.21 -6.73 1.71
C THR A 113 -2.81 -8.02 2.42
N PRO A 114 -2.50 -9.13 1.72
CA PRO A 114 -2.08 -10.36 2.38
C PRO A 114 -0.69 -10.24 3.00
N ALA A 115 0.22 -9.43 2.46
CA ALA A 115 1.53 -9.19 3.07
C ALA A 115 1.39 -8.52 4.45
N VAL A 116 0.60 -7.44 4.53
CA VAL A 116 0.33 -6.74 5.80
C VAL A 116 -0.49 -7.60 6.77
N SER A 117 -1.48 -8.34 6.25
CA SER A 117 -2.28 -9.27 7.06
C SER A 117 -1.43 -10.41 7.65
N ALA A 118 -0.52 -10.97 6.85
CA ALA A 118 0.40 -12.02 7.30
C ALA A 118 1.27 -11.54 8.46
N VAL A 119 1.79 -10.31 8.44
CA VAL A 119 2.54 -9.74 9.59
C VAL A 119 1.67 -9.71 10.86
N GLY A 120 0.38 -9.36 10.73
CA GLY A 120 -0.57 -9.37 11.83
C GLY A 120 -0.89 -10.75 12.42
N HIS A 121 -0.58 -11.85 11.72
CA HIS A 121 -0.73 -13.21 12.27
C HIS A 121 0.42 -13.63 13.19
N TRP A 122 1.56 -12.91 13.13
CA TRP A 122 2.77 -13.24 13.89
C TRP A 122 3.04 -12.26 15.04
N PHE A 123 2.48 -11.05 14.97
CA PHE A 123 2.66 -9.99 15.96
C PHE A 123 1.32 -9.36 16.35
N ASP A 124 1.05 -9.24 17.64
CA ASP A 124 -0.11 -8.53 18.17
C ASP A 124 0.29 -7.34 19.05
N ILE A 125 1.10 -7.56 20.08
CA ILE A 125 1.60 -6.52 20.98
C ILE A 125 2.51 -5.58 20.21
N ARG A 126 3.46 -6.15 19.46
CA ARG A 126 4.40 -5.39 18.64
C ARG A 126 3.96 -5.43 17.17
N ARG A 127 2.71 -5.10 16.90
CA ARG A 127 2.21 -5.12 15.51
C ARG A 127 2.58 -3.86 14.74
N GLY A 128 2.56 -2.70 15.39
CA GLY A 128 2.82 -1.40 14.77
C GLY A 128 4.25 -1.27 14.28
N TRP A 129 5.24 -1.66 15.08
CA TRP A 129 6.64 -1.62 14.65
C TRP A 129 6.94 -2.61 13.52
N ALA A 130 6.40 -3.84 13.57
CA ALA A 130 6.64 -4.87 12.56
C ALA A 130 6.02 -4.48 11.22
N THR A 131 4.79 -3.94 11.27
CA THR A 131 4.13 -3.36 10.10
C THR A 131 4.90 -2.12 9.60
N GLY A 132 5.39 -1.27 10.50
CA GLY A 132 6.20 -0.10 10.15
C GLY A 132 7.50 -0.47 9.42
N VAL A 133 8.22 -1.50 9.89
CA VAL A 133 9.41 -2.06 9.22
C VAL A 133 9.03 -2.58 7.83
N ALA A 134 7.96 -3.37 7.70
CA ALA A 134 7.50 -3.86 6.39
C ALA A 134 7.13 -2.69 5.45
N CYS A 135 6.45 -1.65 5.96
CA CYS A 135 6.05 -0.47 5.20
C CYS A 135 7.21 0.40 4.70
N THR A 136 8.42 0.32 5.30
CA THR A 136 9.61 1.01 4.78
C THR A 136 9.95 0.60 3.34
N ALA A 137 9.52 -0.59 2.92
CA ALA A 137 9.62 -1.11 1.55
C ALA A 137 9.18 -0.09 0.51
N GLY A 138 8.07 0.61 0.75
CA GLY A 138 7.56 1.56 -0.23
C GLY A 138 8.42 2.80 -0.39
N GLY A 139 9.13 3.24 0.66
CA GLY A 139 10.04 4.39 0.58
C GLY A 139 11.29 4.01 -0.19
N ILE A 140 11.86 2.83 0.12
CA ILE A 140 13.02 2.28 -0.60
C ILE A 140 12.68 2.02 -2.07
N GLY A 141 11.54 1.41 -2.37
CA GLY A 141 11.06 1.20 -3.74
C GLY A 141 10.81 2.53 -4.48
N GLY A 142 10.24 3.52 -3.80
CA GLY A 142 9.99 4.87 -4.33
C GLY A 142 11.27 5.70 -4.55
N VAL A 143 12.41 5.29 -4.01
CA VAL A 143 13.72 5.88 -4.32
C VAL A 143 14.42 5.08 -5.42
N ALA A 144 14.43 3.75 -5.31
CA ALA A 144 15.16 2.88 -6.23
C ALA A 144 14.60 2.93 -7.67
N PHE A 145 13.28 2.78 -7.84
CA PHE A 145 12.69 2.69 -9.18
C PHE A 145 12.83 3.99 -9.98
N PRO A 146 12.62 5.18 -9.40
CA PRO A 146 12.83 6.39 -10.17
C PRO A 146 14.27 6.69 -10.51
N LEU A 147 15.21 6.36 -9.63
CA LEU A 147 16.64 6.48 -9.95
C LEU A 147 17.02 5.55 -11.12
N ILE A 148 16.46 4.34 -11.18
CA ILE A 148 16.64 3.46 -12.35
C ILE A 148 16.09 4.13 -13.61
N ILE A 149 14.92 4.76 -13.56
CA ILE A 149 14.34 5.44 -14.72
C ILE A 149 15.23 6.63 -15.15
N ILE A 150 15.57 7.52 -14.23
CA ILE A 150 16.32 8.75 -14.51
C ILE A 150 17.73 8.45 -15.04
N PHE A 151 18.44 7.48 -14.45
CA PHE A 151 19.83 7.21 -14.82
C PHE A 151 20.00 6.12 -15.90
N ALA A 152 19.10 5.13 -15.96
CA ALA A 152 19.20 4.05 -16.92
C ALA A 152 18.48 4.39 -18.24
N ALA A 153 17.32 5.05 -18.21
CA ALA A 153 16.58 5.34 -19.44
C ALA A 153 17.40 6.12 -20.49
N PRO A 154 18.23 7.12 -20.14
CA PRO A 154 19.07 7.83 -21.11
C PRO A 154 20.20 6.97 -21.70
N LYS A 155 20.69 5.96 -20.98
CA LYS A 155 21.86 5.15 -21.40
C LYS A 155 21.47 3.89 -22.17
N ILE A 156 20.43 3.20 -21.71
CA ILE A 156 20.01 1.89 -22.26
C ILE A 156 18.63 1.93 -22.92
N GLY A 157 17.97 3.10 -22.92
CA GLY A 157 16.62 3.29 -23.42
C GLY A 157 15.54 2.96 -22.39
N PHE A 158 14.42 3.66 -22.47
CA PHE A 158 13.29 3.54 -21.54
C PHE A 158 12.78 2.08 -21.43
N GLY A 159 12.66 1.38 -22.56
CA GLY A 159 12.18 -0.01 -22.57
C GLY A 159 13.07 -0.99 -21.80
N TRP A 160 14.39 -0.78 -21.76
CA TRP A 160 15.28 -1.63 -20.96
C TRP A 160 15.32 -1.21 -19.48
N ALA A 161 15.12 0.09 -19.18
CA ALA A 161 14.95 0.56 -17.80
C ALA A 161 13.71 -0.07 -17.14
N ILE A 162 12.57 -0.09 -17.83
CA ILE A 162 11.33 -0.72 -17.32
C ILE A 162 11.49 -2.24 -17.16
N ARG A 163 12.18 -2.93 -18.08
CA ARG A 163 12.48 -4.37 -17.93
C ARG A 163 13.38 -4.66 -16.73
N THR A 164 14.33 -3.77 -16.42
CA THR A 164 15.20 -3.90 -15.25
C THR A 164 14.39 -3.84 -13.96
N ILE A 165 13.43 -2.89 -13.88
CA ILE A 165 12.49 -2.80 -12.76
C ILE A 165 11.62 -4.06 -12.68
N ALA A 166 11.10 -4.55 -13.81
CA ALA A 166 10.28 -5.77 -13.84
C ALA A 166 11.05 -7.00 -13.35
N LEU A 167 12.32 -7.16 -13.76
CA LEU A 167 13.18 -8.26 -13.28
C LEU A 167 13.47 -8.15 -11.79
N LEU A 168 13.74 -6.94 -11.29
CA LEU A 168 13.91 -6.69 -9.85
C LEU A 168 12.65 -7.06 -9.07
N CYS A 169 11.47 -6.65 -9.55
CA CYS A 169 10.19 -7.02 -8.96
C CYS A 169 9.96 -8.54 -8.99
N ALA A 170 10.30 -9.23 -10.08
CA ALA A 170 10.17 -10.68 -10.17
C ALA A 170 11.03 -11.40 -9.12
N VAL A 171 12.28 -10.98 -8.94
CA VAL A 171 13.18 -11.53 -7.90
C VAL A 171 12.58 -11.31 -6.52
N LEU A 172 12.11 -10.10 -6.21
CA LEU A 172 11.49 -9.79 -4.92
C LEU A 172 10.20 -10.59 -4.68
N CYS A 173 9.38 -10.80 -5.70
CA CYS A 173 8.20 -11.64 -5.62
C CYS A 173 8.55 -13.12 -5.36
N ILE A 174 9.62 -13.65 -5.97
CA ILE A 174 10.09 -15.02 -5.69
C ILE A 174 10.49 -15.14 -4.22
N PHE A 175 11.24 -14.18 -3.69
CA PHE A 175 11.59 -14.15 -2.27
C PHE A 175 10.34 -14.03 -1.38
N ALA A 176 9.38 -13.19 -1.75
CA ALA A 176 8.11 -13.08 -1.03
C ALA A 176 7.37 -14.42 -0.99
N CYS A 177 7.25 -15.14 -2.11
CA CYS A 177 6.58 -16.45 -2.15
C CYS A 177 7.25 -17.50 -1.24
N ILE A 178 8.58 -17.43 -1.05
CA ILE A 178 9.33 -18.36 -0.19
C ILE A 178 9.19 -18.00 1.29
N LEU A 179 9.19 -16.70 1.60
CA LEU A 179 9.28 -16.17 2.96
C LEU A 179 7.91 -15.92 3.61
N LEU A 180 6.88 -15.58 2.83
CA LEU A 180 5.54 -15.30 3.35
C LEU A 180 4.86 -16.61 3.76
N LYS A 181 4.66 -16.79 5.06
CA LYS A 181 3.98 -17.97 5.62
C LYS A 181 2.80 -17.56 6.48
N THR A 182 1.63 -18.11 6.15
CA THR A 182 0.41 -17.95 6.95
C THR A 182 0.43 -18.93 8.12
N ARG A 183 0.25 -18.43 9.35
CA ARG A 183 0.16 -19.26 10.57
C ARG A 183 -1.23 -19.85 10.79
N LEU A 184 -2.28 -19.05 10.58
CA LEU A 184 -3.66 -19.44 10.88
C LEU A 184 -4.20 -20.46 9.86
N PRO A 185 -4.93 -21.51 10.32
CA PRO A 185 -5.52 -22.49 9.41
C PRO A 185 -6.56 -21.83 8.50
N PRO A 186 -6.70 -22.29 7.24
CA PRO A 186 -7.70 -21.75 6.32
C PRO A 186 -9.10 -21.88 6.91
N ASN A 187 -9.81 -20.76 7.07
CA ASN A 187 -11.18 -20.78 7.54
C ASN A 187 -12.10 -21.32 6.43
N LYS A 188 -12.48 -22.59 6.51
CA LYS A 188 -13.35 -23.27 5.54
C LYS A 188 -14.81 -22.79 5.55
N LYS A 189 -15.23 -22.02 6.59
CA LYS A 189 -16.60 -21.51 6.76
C LYS A 189 -16.75 -20.06 6.30
N ALA A 190 -15.69 -19.27 6.37
CA ALA A 190 -15.68 -17.93 5.79
C ALA A 190 -15.49 -18.03 4.28
N GLY A 191 -16.58 -17.91 3.52
CA GLY A 191 -16.49 -17.70 2.08
C GLY A 191 -15.76 -16.39 1.75
N ALA A 192 -15.34 -16.23 0.50
CA ALA A 192 -14.72 -14.99 -0.01
C ALA A 192 -15.72 -13.80 -0.11
N SER A 193 -16.72 -13.73 0.77
CA SER A 193 -17.71 -12.67 0.77
C SER A 193 -17.17 -11.45 1.50
N VAL A 194 -17.17 -10.30 0.82
CA VAL A 194 -16.99 -9.00 1.45
C VAL A 194 -18.12 -8.80 2.45
N ASP A 195 -17.80 -8.81 3.74
CA ASP A 195 -18.81 -8.64 4.79
C ASP A 195 -19.13 -7.15 5.01
N PHE A 196 -20.08 -6.63 4.24
CA PHE A 196 -20.59 -5.26 4.41
C PHE A 196 -21.28 -5.05 5.76
N ARG A 197 -21.58 -6.11 6.54
CA ARG A 197 -22.17 -5.98 7.87
C ARG A 197 -21.21 -5.33 8.86
N ALA A 198 -19.90 -5.44 8.65
CA ALA A 198 -18.89 -4.74 9.46
C ALA A 198 -19.05 -3.22 9.41
N LEU A 199 -19.51 -2.66 8.26
CA LEU A 199 -19.78 -1.22 8.12
C LEU A 199 -21.00 -0.74 8.92
N LYS A 200 -21.78 -1.63 9.53
CA LYS A 200 -22.86 -1.23 10.45
C LYS A 200 -22.33 -0.76 11.81
N ASP A 201 -21.11 -1.14 12.18
CA ASP A 201 -20.47 -0.60 13.37
C ASP A 201 -19.92 0.80 13.06
N ILE A 202 -20.46 1.81 13.76
CA ILE A 202 -20.11 3.22 13.56
C ILE A 202 -18.62 3.50 13.80
N LYS A 203 -17.96 2.76 14.70
CA LYS A 203 -16.53 2.93 14.97
C LYS A 203 -15.69 2.41 13.80
N TYR A 204 -16.08 1.27 13.24
CA TYR A 204 -15.42 0.70 12.07
C TYR A 204 -15.68 1.54 10.82
N ALA A 205 -16.92 1.97 10.59
CA ALA A 205 -17.31 2.80 9.45
C ALA A 205 -16.62 4.17 9.46
N SER A 206 -16.61 4.85 10.62
CA SER A 206 -15.93 6.15 10.75
C SER A 206 -14.42 6.04 10.53
N THR A 207 -13.78 4.99 11.06
CA THR A 207 -12.34 4.73 10.82
C THR A 207 -12.06 4.45 9.35
N THR A 208 -12.91 3.65 8.68
CA THR A 208 -12.78 3.34 7.25
C THR A 208 -12.89 4.60 6.40
N MET A 209 -13.88 5.46 6.67
CA MET A 209 -14.05 6.74 5.99
C MET A 209 -12.85 7.67 6.25
N ALA A 210 -12.33 7.72 7.47
CA ALA A 210 -11.16 8.54 7.80
C ALA A 210 -9.91 8.09 7.02
N ILE A 211 -9.63 6.79 6.98
CA ILE A 211 -8.50 6.24 6.20
C ILE A 211 -8.66 6.56 4.71
N PHE A 212 -9.87 6.40 4.18
CA PHE A 212 -10.18 6.75 2.79
C PHE A 212 -9.88 8.23 2.49
N MET A 213 -10.30 9.15 3.35
CA MET A 213 -10.03 10.58 3.15
C MET A 213 -8.54 10.93 3.30
N VAL A 214 -7.82 10.31 4.25
CA VAL A 214 -6.37 10.51 4.43
C VAL A 214 -5.60 10.07 3.19
N GLU A 215 -6.00 8.95 2.57
CA GLU A 215 -5.33 8.45 1.37
C GLU A 215 -5.44 9.45 0.20
N PHE A 216 -6.62 10.06 -0.01
CA PHE A 216 -6.80 11.14 -0.99
C PHE A 216 -5.90 12.34 -0.72
N ALA A 217 -5.76 12.73 0.54
CA ALA A 217 -4.91 13.86 0.92
C ALA A 217 -3.43 13.59 0.63
N VAL A 218 -2.95 12.35 0.82
CA VAL A 218 -1.54 11.98 0.60
C VAL A 218 -1.16 11.96 -0.88
N PHE A 219 -2.08 11.61 -1.79
CA PHE A 219 -1.79 11.57 -3.22
C PHE A 219 -1.57 12.94 -3.86
N ILE A 220 -2.19 14.00 -3.33
CA ILE A 220 -2.11 15.34 -3.90
C ILE A 220 -0.65 15.85 -3.86
N PRO A 221 0.05 15.91 -2.71
CA PRO A 221 1.45 16.32 -2.67
C PRO A 221 2.36 15.42 -3.52
N ILE A 222 2.18 14.09 -3.44
CA ILE A 222 3.04 13.14 -4.18
C ILE A 222 2.95 13.38 -5.70
N THR A 223 1.76 13.72 -6.20
CA THR A 223 1.53 13.91 -7.64
C THR A 223 2.02 15.29 -8.10
N TYR A 224 1.76 16.34 -7.33
CA TYR A 224 1.94 17.72 -7.80
C TYR A 224 3.22 18.41 -7.31
N ILE A 225 4.01 17.80 -6.43
CA ILE A 225 5.23 18.43 -5.89
C ILE A 225 6.27 18.77 -6.97
N ALA A 226 6.43 17.91 -7.98
CA ALA A 226 7.37 18.15 -9.07
C ALA A 226 6.91 19.28 -10.01
N SER A 227 5.62 19.31 -10.38
CA SER A 227 5.04 20.38 -11.19
C SER A 227 5.05 21.73 -10.46
N TYR A 228 4.82 21.72 -9.14
CA TYR A 228 4.90 22.92 -8.32
C TYR A 228 6.33 23.46 -8.25
N GLY A 229 7.33 22.59 -8.09
CA GLY A 229 8.75 22.96 -8.14
C GLY A 229 9.13 23.66 -9.45
N ALA A 230 8.67 23.14 -10.59
CA ALA A 230 8.91 23.76 -11.88
C ALA A 230 8.21 25.13 -12.00
N TYR A 231 6.99 25.27 -11.46
CA TYR A 231 6.24 26.53 -11.49
C TYR A 231 6.93 27.66 -10.71
N ILE A 232 7.52 27.36 -9.54
CA ILE A 232 8.26 28.35 -8.73
C ILE A 232 9.67 28.65 -9.27
N GLY A 233 10.07 28.05 -10.39
CA GLY A 233 11.34 28.29 -11.06
C GLY A 233 12.52 27.48 -10.51
N VAL A 234 12.26 26.37 -9.79
CA VAL A 234 13.31 25.41 -9.44
C VAL A 234 13.75 24.66 -10.70
N GLU A 235 15.07 24.46 -10.85
CA GLU A 235 15.65 23.71 -11.96
C GLU A 235 14.92 22.37 -12.20
N ASP A 236 14.62 22.03 -13.45
CA ASP A 236 13.86 20.84 -13.84
C ASP A 236 14.39 19.55 -13.18
N THR A 237 15.71 19.38 -13.14
CA THR A 237 16.38 18.24 -12.50
C THR A 237 16.03 18.17 -11.01
N MET A 238 16.07 19.31 -10.33
CA MET A 238 15.85 19.41 -8.89
C MET A 238 14.37 19.24 -8.55
N SER A 239 13.47 19.74 -9.40
CA SER A 239 12.02 19.53 -9.32
C SER A 239 11.62 18.05 -9.39
N TYR A 240 12.26 17.25 -10.26
CA TYR A 240 12.02 15.80 -10.30
C TYR A 240 12.63 15.05 -9.12
N LEU A 241 13.76 15.53 -8.57
CA LEU A 241 14.40 14.95 -7.40
C LEU A 241 13.63 15.18 -6.08
N LEU A 242 12.66 16.11 -6.05
CA LEU A 242 11.78 16.30 -4.89
C LEU A 242 11.02 15.03 -4.50
N ILE A 243 10.61 14.21 -5.48
CA ILE A 243 9.86 12.97 -5.21
C ILE A 243 10.77 11.90 -4.55
N PRO A 244 11.99 11.61 -5.04
CA PRO A 244 12.95 10.78 -4.30
C PRO A 244 13.25 11.31 -2.89
N PHE A 245 13.42 12.62 -2.70
CA PHE A 245 13.62 13.19 -1.37
C PHE A 245 12.42 12.96 -0.43
N LEU A 246 11.20 13.14 -0.94
CA LEU A 246 9.96 12.83 -0.21
C LEU A 246 9.92 11.35 0.20
N ASN A 247 10.28 10.44 -0.70
CA ASN A 247 10.32 8.99 -0.43
C ASN A 247 11.41 8.58 0.57
N ILE A 248 12.56 9.27 0.58
CA ILE A 248 13.58 9.11 1.63
C ILE A 248 12.99 9.49 2.99
N GLY A 249 12.28 10.63 3.07
CA GLY A 249 11.60 11.07 4.29
C GLY A 249 10.49 10.10 4.75
N ALA A 250 9.84 9.41 3.80
CA ALA A 250 8.82 8.41 4.10
C ALA A 250 9.37 7.17 4.81
N ILE A 251 10.67 6.86 4.71
CA ILE A 251 11.26 5.70 5.39
C ILE A 251 11.16 5.84 6.93
N PRO A 252 11.75 6.88 7.58
CA PRO A 252 11.54 7.09 9.01
C PRO A 252 10.08 7.44 9.33
N GLY A 253 9.37 8.10 8.41
CA GLY A 253 7.95 8.42 8.55
C GLY A 253 7.02 7.20 8.62
N ARG A 254 7.43 6.03 8.09
CA ARG A 254 6.67 4.78 8.22
C ARG A 254 7.13 3.93 9.40
N PHE A 255 8.40 4.05 9.80
CA PHE A 255 8.97 3.31 10.93
C PHE A 255 8.61 3.94 12.29
N LEU A 256 8.84 5.24 12.47
CA LEU A 256 8.70 5.92 13.77
C LEU A 256 7.25 5.92 14.29
N PRO A 257 6.22 6.28 13.48
CA PRO A 257 4.84 6.23 13.96
C PRO A 257 4.41 4.82 14.32
N GLY A 258 4.87 3.79 13.59
CA GLY A 258 4.61 2.39 13.93
C GLY A 258 5.16 2.01 15.30
N LEU A 259 6.38 2.45 15.62
CA LEU A 259 7.00 2.23 16.93
C LEU A 259 6.28 2.98 18.07
N ILE A 260 5.84 4.21 17.80
CA ILE A 260 5.13 5.04 18.79
C ILE A 260 3.70 4.52 19.02
N ALA A 261 3.05 4.01 17.96
CA ALA A 261 1.68 3.50 17.99
C ALA A 261 1.51 2.32 18.94
N ASP A 262 2.55 1.49 19.08
CA ASP A 262 2.56 0.36 20.02
C ASP A 262 2.61 0.80 21.50
N ARG A 263 2.97 2.07 21.80
CA ARG A 263 3.03 2.61 23.18
C ARG A 263 1.93 3.62 23.51
N VAL A 264 1.64 4.54 22.58
CA VAL A 264 0.73 5.67 22.79
C VAL A 264 -0.70 5.34 22.34
N GLY A 265 -0.88 4.24 21.61
CA GLY A 265 -2.13 3.81 21.02
C GLY A 265 -2.23 4.19 19.54
N ARG A 266 -2.72 3.23 18.74
CA ARG A 266 -2.75 3.31 17.27
C ARG A 266 -3.57 4.51 16.75
N PHE A 267 -4.73 4.76 17.34
CA PHE A 267 -5.59 5.89 16.96
C PHE A 267 -4.99 7.26 17.31
N ASN A 268 -4.35 7.39 18.47
CA ASN A 268 -3.73 8.65 18.91
C ASN A 268 -2.61 9.07 17.94
N VAL A 269 -1.78 8.10 17.54
CA VAL A 269 -0.72 8.36 16.57
C VAL A 269 -1.29 8.71 15.19
N MET A 270 -2.33 8.01 14.73
CA MET A 270 -3.00 8.32 13.47
C MET A 270 -3.53 9.76 13.43
N VAL A 271 -4.18 10.23 14.49
CA VAL A 271 -4.68 11.61 14.58
C VAL A 271 -3.51 12.60 14.56
N LEU A 272 -2.46 12.35 15.35
CA LEU A 272 -1.30 13.23 15.42
C LEU A 272 -0.59 13.36 14.06
N THR A 273 -0.30 12.24 13.40
CA THR A 273 0.38 12.26 12.10
C THR A 273 -0.47 12.91 11.02
N SER A 274 -1.79 12.69 11.05
CA SER A 274 -2.72 13.32 10.11
C SER A 274 -2.80 14.83 10.32
N LEU A 275 -2.86 15.31 11.57
CA LEU A 275 -2.85 16.75 11.88
C LEU A 275 -1.54 17.42 11.43
N ILE A 276 -0.39 16.79 11.69
CA ILE A 276 0.91 17.30 11.24
C ILE A 276 0.94 17.38 9.70
N CYS A 277 0.49 16.33 9.00
CA CYS A 277 0.40 16.32 7.54
C CYS A 277 -0.49 17.45 7.01
N SER A 278 -1.68 17.63 7.59
CA SER A 278 -2.61 18.70 7.19
C SER A 278 -2.03 20.09 7.42
N ILE A 279 -1.37 20.34 8.54
CA ILE A 279 -0.72 21.63 8.84
C ILE A 279 0.40 21.90 7.82
N LEU A 280 1.28 20.93 7.58
CA LEU A 280 2.38 21.08 6.62
C LEU A 280 1.87 21.33 5.20
N THR A 281 0.78 20.67 4.80
CA THR A 281 0.18 20.84 3.47
C THR A 281 -0.49 22.22 3.31
N LEU A 282 -1.07 22.77 4.38
CA LEU A 282 -1.68 24.12 4.34
C LEU A 282 -0.67 25.26 4.41
N VAL A 283 0.52 25.00 4.94
CA VAL A 283 1.61 25.99 5.03
C VAL A 283 2.39 26.09 3.70
N LEU A 284 2.32 25.06 2.85
CA LEU A 284 2.96 24.98 1.54
C LEU A 284 2.14 25.69 0.44
#